data_AF-A0A917F5X9-F1
#
_entry.id   AF-A0A917F5X9-F1
#
_cell.length_a   1.000
_cell.length_b   1.000
_cell.length_c   1.000
_cell.angle_alpha   90.00
_cell.angle_beta   90.00
_cell.angle_gamma   90.00
#
_symmetry.space_group_name_H-M   'P 1'
#
loop_
_entity.id
_entity.type
_entity.pdbx_description
1 polymer ?
#
loop_
_entity_poly.entity_id
_entity_poly.type
_entity_poly.pdbx_seq_one_letter_code
_entity_poly.pdbx_strand_id
1 'polypeptide(L)' 'MTQKPPPEAPKSGAFVLGRARFEKISAVEGIRTEPATRRLLADFDRNGVGAQQRRDAITSKFTRRG' A
#
# COMPACT_ATOMS: atom_id res chain seq x y z
N MET A 1 -3.33 -14.09 16.42
CA MET A 1 -3.84 -12.71 16.51
C MET A 1 -2.65 -11.78 16.67
N THR A 2 -2.04 -11.30 15.58
CA THR A 2 -0.83 -10.45 15.67
C THR A 2 -1.27 -9.00 15.69
N GLN A 3 -1.27 -8.38 16.87
CA GLN A 3 -1.66 -6.99 17.04
C GLN A 3 -0.68 -6.06 16.32
N LYS A 4 -1.21 -5.00 15.69
CA LYS A 4 -0.45 -3.89 15.11
C LYS A 4 0.40 -3.27 16.24
N PRO A 5 1.74 -3.19 16.11
CA PRO A 5 2.55 -2.45 17.07
C PRO A 5 2.09 -0.98 17.08
N PRO A 6 2.15 -0.31 18.24
CA PRO A 6 1.73 1.09 18.35
C PRO A 6 2.44 1.92 17.27
N PRO A 7 1.75 2.90 16.65
CA PRO A 7 2.37 3.73 15.63
C PRO A 7 3.60 4.42 16.24
N GLU A 8 4.79 4.14 15.70
CA GLU A 8 5.98 4.92 16.02
C GLU A 8 5.65 6.39 15.74
N ALA A 9 6.00 7.26 16.70
CA ALA A 9 5.85 8.69 16.52
C ALA A 9 6.55 9.09 15.20
N PRO A 10 5.90 9.87 14.32
CA PRO A 10 6.51 10.27 13.06
C PRO A 10 7.83 10.98 13.38
N LYS A 11 8.95 10.47 12.83
CA LYS A 11 10.22 11.18 12.89
C LYS A 11 10.00 12.54 12.22
N SER A 12 10.07 13.61 13.00
CA SER A 12 9.86 14.97 12.53
C SER A 12 10.77 15.24 11.32
N GLY A 13 10.16 15.48 10.15
CA GLY A 13 10.87 15.76 8.90
C GLY A 13 10.65 14.75 7.75
N ALA A 14 10.05 13.58 8.01
CA ALA A 14 9.72 12.63 6.92
C ALA A 14 8.40 13.02 6.22
N PHE A 15 8.48 13.42 4.94
CA PHE A 15 7.30 13.65 4.11
C PHE A 15 6.83 12.34 3.47
N VAL A 16 5.62 11.90 3.78
CA VAL A 16 5.01 10.70 3.19
C VAL A 16 4.00 11.10 2.12
N LEU A 17 4.23 10.67 0.89
CA LEU A 17 3.26 10.76 -0.20
C LEU A 17 2.15 9.73 0.00
N GLY A 18 0.91 10.18 0.17
CA GLY A 18 -0.25 9.30 0.15
C GLY A 18 -0.50 8.67 -1.23
N ARG A 19 -1.21 7.54 -1.27
CA ARG A 19 -1.50 6.75 -2.47
C ARG A 19 -2.00 7.58 -3.66
N ALA A 20 -2.97 8.46 -3.43
CA ALA A 20 -3.57 9.26 -4.50
C ALA A 20 -2.58 10.24 -5.16
N ARG A 21 -1.59 10.74 -4.41
CA ARG A 21 -0.54 11.59 -4.96
C ARG A 21 0.50 10.75 -5.70
N PHE A 22 0.89 9.61 -5.13
CA PHE A 22 1.80 8.67 -5.78
C PHE A 22 1.26 8.21 -7.14
N GLU A 23 -0.02 7.87 -7.23
CA GLU A 23 -0.67 7.46 -8.48
C GLU A 23 -0.62 8.54 -9.57
N LYS A 24 -0.74 9.82 -9.21
CA LYS A 24 -0.60 10.93 -10.17
C LYS A 24 0.82 11.03 -10.72
N ILE A 25 1.83 10.82 -9.88
CA ILE A 25 3.23 10.86 -10.29
C ILE A 25 3.53 9.66 -11.20
N SER A 26 3.11 8.45 -10.81
CA SER A 26 3.28 7.24 -11.62
C SER A 26 2.62 7.33 -12.99
N ALA A 27 1.49 8.03 -13.10
CA ALA A 27 0.81 8.23 -14.38
C ALA A 27 1.64 9.03 -15.40
N VAL A 28 2.56 9.89 -14.96
CA VAL A 28 3.52 10.61 -15.83
C VAL A 28 4.45 9.63 -16.53
N GLU A 29 4.80 8.53 -15.86
CA GLU A 29 5.63 7.45 -16.41
C GLU A 29 4.80 6.40 -17.17
N GLY A 30 3.51 6.66 -17.39
CA GLY A 30 2.58 5.71 -18.02
C GLY A 30 2.14 4.55 -17.12
N ILE A 31 2.53 4.54 -15.84
CA ILE A 31 2.16 3.51 -14.88
C ILE A 31 0.78 3.85 -14.28
N ARG A 32 -0.19 2.95 -14.44
CA ARG A 32 -1.54 3.11 -13.89
C ARG A 32 -1.91 1.97 -12.97
N THR A 33 -2.66 2.29 -11.92
CA THR A 33 -3.17 1.28 -10.99
C THR A 33 -4.46 0.69 -11.54
N GLU A 34 -4.50 -0.62 -11.71
CA GLU A 34 -5.71 -1.35 -12.10
C GLU A 34 -6.85 -1.15 -11.08
N PRO A 35 -8.13 -1.07 -11.51
CA PRO A 35 -9.27 -0.90 -10.60
C PRO A 35 -9.35 -1.97 -9.51
N ALA A 36 -9.00 -3.23 -9.84
CA ALA A 36 -8.96 -4.34 -8.89
C ALA A 36 -7.90 -4.13 -7.80
N THR A 37 -6.74 -3.58 -8.16
CA THR A 37 -5.67 -3.24 -7.21
C THR A 37 -6.08 -2.06 -6.34
N ARG A 38 -6.76 -1.05 -6.91
CA ARG A 38 -7.28 0.09 -6.13
C ARG A 38 -8.27 -0.36 -5.05
N ARG A 39 -9.18 -1.29 -5.38
CA ARG A 39 -10.12 -1.89 -4.41
C ARG A 39 -9.40 -2.65 -3.30
N LEU A 40 -8.46 -3.52 -3.66
CA LEU A 40 -7.65 -4.27 -2.70
C LEU A 40 -6.95 -3.34 -1.69
N LEU A 41 -6.31 -2.28 -2.18
CA LEU A 41 -5.61 -1.34 -1.31
C LEU A 41 -6.57 -0.56 -0.40
N ALA A 42 -7.78 -0.23 -0.89
CA ALA A 42 -8.81 0.41 -0.07
C ALA A 42 -9.34 -0.54 1.03
N ASP A 43 -9.48 -1.83 0.74
CA ASP A 43 -9.87 -2.83 1.73
C ASP A 43 -8.80 -3.00 2.81
N PHE A 44 -7.51 -2.93 2.46
CA PHE A 44 -6.43 -2.92 3.45
C PHE A 44 -6.48 -1.72 4.38
N ASP A 45 -6.87 -0.56 3.87
CA ASP A 45 -7.05 0.65 4.68
C ASP A 45 -8.25 0.50 5.62
N ARG A 46 -9.38 0.02 5.10
CA ARG A 46 -10.61 -0.22 5.89
C ARG A 46 -10.40 -1.23 7.01
N ASN A 47 -9.67 -2.31 6.74
CA ASN A 47 -9.47 -3.42 7.67
C ASN A 47 -8.24 -3.24 8.57
N GLY A 48 -7.52 -2.11 8.46
CA GLY A 48 -6.35 -1.82 9.30
C GLY A 48 -5.17 -2.79 9.09
N VAL A 49 -5.06 -3.41 7.91
CA VAL A 49 -4.04 -4.41 7.59
C VAL A 49 -2.64 -3.82 7.75
N GLY A 50 -1.78 -4.50 8.50
CA GLY A 50 -0.41 -4.05 8.79
C GLY A 50 0.51 -4.08 7.56
N ALA A 51 1.60 -3.31 7.60
CA ALA A 51 2.48 -3.12 6.44
C ALA A 51 3.09 -4.43 5.90
N GLN A 52 3.52 -5.34 6.77
CA GLN A 52 4.07 -6.62 6.35
C GLN A 52 3.00 -7.48 5.67
N GLN A 53 1.82 -7.58 6.29
CA GLN A 53 0.70 -8.35 5.75
C GLN A 53 0.23 -7.79 4.39
N ARG A 54 0.25 -6.46 4.21
CA ARG A 54 -0.01 -5.84 2.90
C ARG A 54 1.01 -6.29 1.86
N ARG A 55 2.31 -6.27 2.18
CA ARG A 55 3.38 -6.73 1.28
C ARG A 55 3.19 -8.18 0.89
N ASP A 56 2.97 -9.06 1.87
CA ASP A 56 2.80 -10.50 1.64
C ASP A 56 1.58 -10.77 0.73
N ALA A 57 0.46 -10.08 0.98
CA ALA A 57 -0.74 -10.21 0.16
C ALA A 57 -0.55 -9.70 -1.28
N ILE A 58 0.16 -8.58 -1.47
CA ILE A 58 0.49 -8.05 -2.80
C ILE A 58 1.41 -9.02 -3.54
N THR A 59 2.49 -9.48 -2.89
CA THR A 59 3.41 -10.46 -3.47
C THR A 59 2.64 -11.71 -3.87
N SER A 60 1.88 -12.32 -2.96
CA SER A 60 1.11 -13.54 -3.23
C SER A 60 0.12 -13.38 -4.39
N LYS A 61 -0.50 -12.20 -4.55
CA LYS A 61 -1.52 -11.96 -5.58
C LYS A 61 -0.93 -11.61 -6.95
N PHE A 62 0.21 -10.92 -6.99
CA PHE A 62 0.72 -10.30 -8.23
C PHE A 62 2.10 -10.78 -8.68
N THR A 63 2.82 -11.57 -7.88
CA THR A 63 3.97 -12.29 -8.45
C THR A 63 3.47 -13.37 -9.40
N ARG A 64 3.81 -13.23 -10.68
CA ARG A 64 3.77 -14.34 -11.62
C ARG A 64 4.72 -15.40 -11.06
N ARG A 65 4.21 -16.60 -10.73
CA ARG A 65 5.07 -17.78 -10.59
C ARG A 65 5.79 -17.92 -11.92
N GLY A 66 7.07 -17.52 -11.95
CA GLY A 66 7.99 -17.87 -13.03
C GLY A 66 8.31 -19.35 -12.96
#